data_AF-A0AAT9GD92-F1
#
_entry.id   AF-A0AAT9GD92-F1
#
_cell.length_a   1.000
_cell.length_b   1.000
_cell.length_c   1.000
_cell.angle_alpha   90.00
_cell.angle_beta   90.00
_cell.angle_gamma   90.00
#
_symmetry.space_group_name_H-M   'P 1'
#
loop_
_entity.id
_entity.type
_entity.pdbx_description
1 polymer ?
#
loop_
_entity_poly.entity_id
_entity_poly.type
_entity_poly.pdbx_seq_one_letter_code
_entity_poly.pdbx_strand_id
1 'polypeptide(L)'
;MNLYEFTFIAQQGLLQQEVEEMVQELAVSLKSIKADIMFQQIRDILKKGNDKLTKQELEVRAEDIKESLVAYSDFLEDLTKILWVELEEDLSNLKEVKSKIDKELKDDLKDLGITQDFTKFLGGSTKSAFIHNAVNALKRNISEHLIKIFQDILKDFRINGPTQSSKALEMLLKNIEASGLIKYEHWGLLDFAYHKNKMKSGHYCIMCISSTASILDEFMRRMKLNENVIRHFPVQVDKIFEGKSHMMNKQIEEQSA
;
A
#
# COMPACT_ATOMS: atom_id res chain seq x y z
N MET A 1 7.64 7.11 0.47
CA MET A 1 6.34 6.54 0.06
C MET A 1 6.06 7.03 -1.34
N ASN A 2 6.05 6.15 -2.35
CA ASN A 2 5.75 6.58 -3.71
C ASN A 2 4.23 6.55 -3.90
N LEU A 3 3.68 7.66 -4.36
CA LEU A 3 2.25 7.81 -4.64
C LEU A 3 2.04 7.70 -6.15
N TYR A 4 0.98 7.00 -6.53
CA TYR A 4 0.60 6.83 -7.92
C TYR A 4 -0.89 7.14 -8.12
N GLU A 5 -1.17 7.92 -9.14
CA GLU A 5 -2.50 8.01 -9.74
C GLU A 5 -2.58 6.95 -10.83
N PHE A 6 -3.38 5.93 -10.58
CA PHE A 6 -3.58 4.81 -11.48
C PHE A 6 -4.95 4.96 -12.13
N THR A 7 -4.98 5.47 -13.36
CA THR A 7 -6.21 5.57 -14.14
C THR A 7 -6.39 4.31 -14.96
N PHE A 8 -7.59 3.74 -14.99
CA PHE A 8 -7.92 2.66 -15.91
C PHE A 8 -9.31 2.83 -16.50
N ILE A 9 -9.53 2.17 -17.63
CA ILE A 9 -10.79 2.15 -18.37
C ILE A 9 -11.30 0.71 -18.36
N ALA A 10 -12.46 0.47 -17.74
CA ALA A 10 -13.13 -0.82 -17.77
C ALA A 10 -14.06 -0.96 -18.99
N GLN A 11 -14.40 -2.19 -19.35
CA GLN A 11 -15.32 -2.48 -20.45
C GLN A 11 -16.69 -1.82 -20.30
N GLN A 12 -17.24 -1.29 -21.40
CA GLN A 12 -18.56 -0.66 -21.46
C GLN A 12 -19.72 -1.56 -20.99
N GLY A 13 -19.57 -2.88 -21.13
CA GLY A 13 -20.63 -3.83 -20.81
C GLY A 13 -20.82 -4.10 -19.31
N LEU A 14 -19.91 -3.61 -18.47
CA LEU A 14 -19.96 -3.82 -17.03
C LEU A 14 -20.99 -2.89 -16.37
N LEU A 15 -21.63 -3.37 -15.32
CA LEU A 15 -22.42 -2.55 -14.41
C LEU A 15 -21.48 -1.80 -13.45
N GLN A 16 -21.95 -0.68 -12.90
CA GLN A 16 -21.18 0.08 -11.92
C GLN A 16 -20.75 -0.78 -10.71
N GLN A 17 -21.64 -1.65 -10.24
CA GLN A 17 -21.34 -2.58 -9.13
C GLN A 17 -20.19 -3.53 -9.48
N GLU A 18 -20.17 -4.08 -10.70
CA GLU A 18 -19.08 -4.96 -11.16
C GLU A 18 -17.75 -4.20 -11.26
N VAL A 19 -17.79 -2.93 -11.63
CA VAL A 19 -16.58 -2.07 -11.65
C VAL A 19 -16.09 -1.79 -10.23
N GLU A 20 -16.99 -1.53 -9.28
CA GLU A 20 -16.64 -1.35 -7.88
C GLU A 20 -16.07 -2.62 -7.25
N GLU A 21 -16.67 -3.78 -7.52
CA GLU A 21 -16.15 -5.09 -7.11
C GLU A 21 -14.75 -5.33 -7.68
N MET A 22 -14.55 -5.05 -8.97
CA MET A 22 -13.24 -5.16 -9.60
C MET A 22 -12.19 -4.26 -8.90
N VAL A 23 -12.55 -3.05 -8.48
CA VAL A 23 -11.62 -2.18 -7.74
C VAL A 23 -11.24 -2.78 -6.38
N GLN A 24 -12.18 -3.43 -5.69
CA GLN A 24 -11.88 -4.16 -4.46
C GLN A 24 -10.95 -5.35 -4.73
N GLU A 25 -11.20 -6.12 -5.79
CA GLU A 25 -10.31 -7.21 -6.20
C GLU A 25 -8.90 -6.70 -6.53
N LEU A 26 -8.78 -5.55 -7.19
CA LEU A 26 -7.49 -4.92 -7.46
C LEU A 26 -6.78 -4.47 -6.19
N ALA A 27 -7.51 -3.93 -5.21
CA ALA A 27 -6.94 -3.59 -3.90
C ALA A 27 -6.43 -4.82 -3.16
N VAL A 28 -7.18 -5.93 -3.16
CA VAL A 28 -6.74 -7.22 -2.61
C VAL A 28 -5.54 -7.77 -3.38
N SER A 29 -5.53 -7.62 -4.71
CA SER A 29 -4.41 -8.03 -5.56
C SER A 29 -3.13 -7.30 -5.19
N LEU A 30 -3.17 -5.98 -4.94
CA LEU A 30 -2.00 -5.22 -4.45
C LEU A 30 -1.43 -5.81 -3.15
N LYS A 31 -2.29 -6.16 -2.20
CA LYS A 31 -1.87 -6.80 -0.94
C LYS A 31 -1.23 -8.18 -1.19
N SER A 32 -1.83 -8.99 -2.06
CA SER A 32 -1.29 -10.31 -2.41
C SER A 32 0.08 -10.22 -3.09
N ILE A 33 0.26 -9.29 -4.04
CA ILE A 33 1.52 -9.05 -4.74
C ILE A 33 2.61 -8.67 -3.75
N LYS A 34 2.27 -7.80 -2.81
CA LYS A 34 3.19 -7.39 -1.76
C LYS A 34 3.62 -8.57 -0.91
N ALA A 35 2.68 -9.37 -0.44
CA ALA A 35 2.97 -10.58 0.35
C ALA A 35 3.86 -11.55 -0.43
N ASP A 36 3.58 -11.76 -1.72
CA ASP A 36 4.37 -12.61 -2.62
C ASP A 36 5.81 -12.09 -2.76
N ILE A 37 5.99 -10.78 -3.03
CA ILE A 37 7.31 -10.17 -3.20
C ILE A 37 8.11 -10.27 -1.89
N MET A 38 7.48 -9.96 -0.75
CA MET A 38 8.12 -10.09 0.56
C MET A 38 8.55 -11.54 0.81
N PHE A 39 7.67 -12.50 0.53
CA PHE A 39 7.96 -13.92 0.69
C PHE A 39 9.14 -14.38 -0.19
N GLN A 40 9.19 -13.98 -1.47
CA GLN A 40 10.32 -14.31 -2.35
C GLN A 40 11.64 -13.75 -1.80
N GLN A 41 11.64 -12.50 -1.35
CA GLN A 41 12.83 -11.87 -0.81
C GLN A 41 13.32 -12.54 0.48
N ILE A 42 12.39 -12.89 1.39
CA ILE A 42 12.71 -13.66 2.60
C ILE A 42 13.31 -15.01 2.22
N ARG A 43 12.71 -15.73 1.28
CA ARG A 43 13.23 -17.02 0.80
C ARG A 43 14.63 -16.89 0.22
N ASP A 44 14.89 -15.85 -0.57
CA ASP A 44 16.21 -15.62 -1.17
C ASP A 44 17.28 -15.28 -0.11
N ILE A 45 16.90 -14.55 0.94
CA ILE A 45 17.78 -14.25 2.07
C ILE A 45 18.10 -15.53 2.85
N LEU A 46 17.10 -16.32 3.20
CA LEU A 46 17.28 -17.55 3.96
C LEU A 46 18.09 -18.59 3.19
N LYS A 47 17.86 -18.74 1.87
CA LYS A 47 18.68 -19.61 0.99
C LYS A 47 20.15 -19.21 0.97
N LYS A 48 20.46 -17.91 0.90
CA LYS A 48 21.85 -17.42 0.91
C LYS A 48 22.54 -17.63 2.25
N GLY A 49 21.77 -17.67 3.35
CA GLY A 49 22.29 -17.80 4.70
C GLY A 49 22.54 -19.23 5.18
N ASN A 50 21.98 -20.26 4.51
CA ASN A 50 22.02 -21.62 5.04
C ASN A 50 21.87 -22.72 3.97
N ASP A 51 22.95 -23.45 3.68
CA ASP A 51 22.94 -24.62 2.77
C ASP A 51 22.35 -25.89 3.42
N LYS A 52 22.08 -25.87 4.73
CA LYS A 52 21.77 -27.07 5.54
C LYS A 52 20.30 -27.27 5.92
N LEU A 53 19.44 -26.28 5.75
CA LEU A 53 18.03 -26.39 6.14
C LEU A 53 17.24 -27.23 5.12
N THR A 54 16.27 -28.00 5.58
CA THR A 54 15.36 -28.68 4.65
C THR A 54 14.46 -27.66 3.95
N LYS A 55 14.02 -27.98 2.72
CA LYS A 55 13.15 -27.09 1.94
C LYS A 55 11.85 -26.74 2.69
N GLN A 56 11.30 -27.68 3.45
CA GLN A 56 10.05 -27.50 4.21
C GLN A 56 10.23 -26.55 5.40
N GLU A 57 11.33 -26.70 6.17
CA GLU A 57 11.60 -25.80 7.30
C GLU A 57 11.84 -24.36 6.87
N LEU A 58 12.45 -24.15 5.69
CA LEU A 58 12.63 -22.81 5.11
C LEU A 58 11.30 -22.17 4.74
N GLU A 59 10.37 -22.94 4.16
CA GLU A 59 9.07 -22.44 3.73
C GLU A 59 8.19 -22.05 4.93
N VAL A 60 8.10 -22.89 5.95
CA VAL A 60 7.32 -22.59 7.17
C VAL A 60 7.83 -21.32 7.83
N ARG A 61 9.15 -21.20 8.03
CA ARG A 61 9.73 -20.02 8.69
C ARG A 61 9.65 -18.76 7.85
N ALA A 62 9.78 -18.87 6.53
CA ALA A 62 9.57 -17.74 5.63
C ALA A 62 8.13 -17.23 5.70
N GLU A 63 7.18 -18.13 5.91
CA GLU A 63 5.77 -17.79 6.07
C GLU A 63 5.52 -17.04 7.36
N ASP A 64 6.05 -17.51 8.51
CA ASP A 64 5.93 -16.82 9.80
C ASP A 64 6.46 -15.37 9.75
N ILE A 65 7.63 -15.19 9.12
CA ILE A 65 8.26 -13.88 8.92
C ILE A 65 7.37 -13.02 8.00
N LYS A 66 6.88 -13.58 6.90
CA LYS A 66 6.03 -12.88 5.94
C LYS A 66 4.74 -12.42 6.62
N GLU A 67 4.06 -13.28 7.38
CA GLU A 67 2.83 -12.93 8.10
C GLU A 67 3.04 -11.74 9.05
N SER A 68 4.13 -11.79 9.83
CA SER A 68 4.49 -10.68 10.71
C SER A 68 4.68 -9.38 9.92
N LEU A 69 5.44 -9.41 8.83
CA LEU A 69 5.71 -8.23 7.99
C LEU A 69 4.46 -7.68 7.29
N VAL A 70 3.56 -8.57 6.84
CA VAL A 70 2.26 -8.19 6.25
C VAL A 70 1.42 -7.44 7.28
N ALA A 71 1.37 -7.90 8.53
CA ALA A 71 0.62 -7.22 9.58
C ALA A 71 1.11 -5.77 9.82
N TYR A 72 2.43 -5.54 9.90
CA TYR A 72 2.98 -4.17 10.00
C TYR A 72 2.66 -3.32 8.77
N SER A 73 2.69 -3.95 7.59
CA SER A 73 2.37 -3.32 6.31
C SER A 73 0.94 -2.82 6.26
N ASP A 74 0.01 -3.66 6.68
CA ASP A 74 -1.43 -3.40 6.61
C ASP A 74 -1.81 -2.31 7.62
N PHE A 75 -1.22 -2.35 8.81
CA PHE A 75 -1.31 -1.28 9.78
C PHE A 75 -0.83 0.08 9.22
N LEU A 76 0.31 0.11 8.52
CA LEU A 76 0.80 1.33 7.88
C LEU A 76 -0.11 1.81 6.75
N GLU A 77 -0.70 0.88 6.00
CA GLU A 77 -1.69 1.19 4.97
C GLU A 77 -2.93 1.85 5.57
N ASP A 78 -3.49 1.27 6.63
CA ASP A 78 -4.73 1.77 7.25
C ASP A 78 -4.50 3.12 7.94
N LEU A 79 -3.35 3.30 8.61
CA LEU A 79 -2.96 4.62 9.10
C LEU A 79 -2.84 5.63 7.95
N THR A 80 -2.20 5.25 6.85
CA THR A 80 -2.01 6.13 5.69
C THR A 80 -3.36 6.53 5.09
N LYS A 81 -4.30 5.59 4.98
CA LYS A 81 -5.68 5.87 4.54
C LYS A 81 -6.38 6.85 5.47
N ILE A 82 -6.39 6.61 6.77
CA ILE A 82 -7.04 7.49 7.75
C ILE A 82 -6.45 8.89 7.65
N LEU A 83 -5.11 9.01 7.63
CA LEU A 83 -4.45 10.30 7.55
C LEU A 83 -4.71 11.02 6.22
N TRP A 84 -4.79 10.32 5.10
CA TRP A 84 -5.06 10.96 3.81
C TRP A 84 -6.52 11.35 3.62
N VAL A 85 -7.45 10.53 4.10
CA VAL A 85 -8.89 10.73 3.92
C VAL A 85 -9.43 11.74 4.93
N GLU A 86 -9.06 11.63 6.19
CA GLU A 86 -9.71 12.36 7.28
C GLU A 86 -8.97 13.64 7.68
N LEU A 87 -7.64 13.70 7.57
CA LEU A 87 -6.87 14.86 8.05
C LEU A 87 -7.13 16.09 7.18
N GLU A 88 -7.42 17.24 7.80
CA GLU A 88 -7.56 18.51 7.10
C GLU A 88 -6.19 19.13 6.76
N GLU A 89 -6.16 20.03 5.77
CA GLU A 89 -4.93 20.71 5.32
C GLU A 89 -4.28 21.57 6.40
N ASP A 90 -5.10 22.25 7.21
CA ASP A 90 -4.66 23.14 8.30
C ASP A 90 -4.35 22.38 9.60
N LEU A 91 -4.53 21.05 9.59
CA LEU A 91 -4.37 20.16 10.73
C LEU A 91 -5.30 20.51 11.91
N SER A 92 -6.40 21.23 11.66
CA SER A 92 -7.33 21.67 12.72
C SER A 92 -7.99 20.49 13.42
N ASN A 93 -8.35 19.46 12.67
CA ASN A 93 -9.01 18.26 13.14
C ASN A 93 -8.04 17.18 13.66
N LEU A 94 -6.75 17.50 13.82
CA LEU A 94 -5.72 16.53 14.25
C LEU A 94 -6.08 15.82 15.56
N LYS A 95 -6.77 16.49 16.49
CA LYS A 95 -7.20 15.87 17.76
C LYS A 95 -8.24 14.77 17.55
N GLU A 96 -9.16 14.99 16.64
CA GLU A 96 -10.21 14.02 16.29
C GLU A 96 -9.61 12.82 15.55
N VAL A 97 -8.77 13.09 14.55
CA VAL A 97 -8.04 12.05 13.79
C VAL A 97 -7.19 11.19 14.72
N LYS A 98 -6.49 11.78 15.70
CA LYS A 98 -5.74 11.04 16.72
C LYS A 98 -6.64 10.12 17.55
N SER A 99 -7.78 10.62 18.01
CA SER A 99 -8.75 9.81 18.76
C SER A 99 -9.28 8.63 17.93
N LYS A 100 -9.51 8.83 16.63
CA LYS A 100 -9.93 7.78 15.70
C LYS A 100 -8.84 6.72 15.53
N ILE A 101 -7.59 7.15 15.31
CA ILE A 101 -6.42 6.26 15.24
C ILE A 101 -6.27 5.44 16.53
N ASP A 102 -6.38 6.08 17.70
CA ASP A 102 -6.30 5.40 19.00
C ASP A 102 -7.47 4.44 19.27
N LYS A 103 -8.59 4.59 18.55
CA LYS A 103 -9.74 3.69 18.65
C LYS A 103 -9.62 2.52 17.68
N GLU A 104 -9.22 2.78 16.44
CA GLU A 104 -9.19 1.79 15.36
C GLU A 104 -7.91 0.96 15.35
N LEU A 105 -6.77 1.55 15.69
CA LEU A 105 -5.44 0.94 15.47
C LEU A 105 -4.68 0.61 16.77
N LYS A 106 -5.29 0.84 17.94
CA LYS A 106 -4.63 0.61 19.24
C LYS A 106 -4.45 -0.86 19.57
N ASP A 107 -5.37 -1.71 19.13
CA ASP A 107 -5.26 -3.15 19.38
C ASP A 107 -4.23 -3.77 18.42
N ASP A 108 -4.19 -3.35 17.14
CA ASP A 108 -3.13 -3.70 16.19
C ASP A 108 -1.74 -3.34 16.73
N LEU A 109 -1.58 -2.16 17.34
CA LEU A 109 -0.32 -1.75 17.96
C LEU A 109 0.13 -2.63 19.12
N LYS A 110 -0.82 -3.09 19.96
CA LYS A 110 -0.51 -3.99 21.07
C LYS A 110 -0.10 -5.36 20.57
N ASP A 111 -0.81 -5.89 19.58
CA ASP A 111 -0.53 -7.19 18.99
C ASP A 111 0.83 -7.19 18.28
N LEU A 112 1.22 -6.05 17.71
CA LEU A 112 2.53 -5.82 17.12
C LEU A 112 3.64 -5.49 18.15
N GLY A 113 3.32 -5.40 19.44
CA GLY A 113 4.30 -5.12 20.49
C GLY A 113 4.90 -3.71 20.44
N ILE A 114 4.26 -2.78 19.74
CA ILE A 114 4.71 -1.41 19.53
C ILE A 114 4.04 -0.49 20.55
N THR A 115 4.84 0.04 21.48
CA THR A 115 4.42 1.09 22.41
C THR A 115 4.77 2.47 21.84
N GLN A 116 4.06 2.90 20.79
CA GLN A 116 4.31 4.20 20.17
C GLN A 116 3.22 5.21 20.55
N ASP A 117 3.69 6.36 21.04
CA ASP A 117 2.86 7.47 21.45
C ASP A 117 2.66 8.40 20.23
N PHE A 118 1.46 8.37 19.60
CA PHE A 118 1.15 9.19 18.41
C PHE A 118 1.26 10.69 18.65
N THR A 119 1.39 11.10 19.92
CA THR A 119 1.60 12.48 20.34
C THR A 119 2.92 13.07 19.83
N LYS A 120 3.91 12.24 19.47
CA LYS A 120 5.24 12.68 19.01
C LYS A 120 5.38 12.93 17.50
N PHE A 121 4.35 12.69 16.69
CA PHE A 121 4.42 12.88 15.22
C PHE A 121 4.51 14.35 14.76
N LEU A 122 4.92 15.28 15.64
CA LEU A 122 4.85 16.71 15.43
C LEU A 122 6.02 17.22 14.59
N GLY A 123 5.77 17.40 13.30
CA GLY A 123 6.64 18.18 12.41
C GLY A 123 6.15 18.18 10.97
N GLY A 124 5.71 19.34 10.48
CA GLY A 124 5.29 19.55 9.09
C GLY A 124 4.27 20.70 9.00
N SER A 125 4.50 21.66 8.09
CA SER A 125 3.57 22.77 7.86
C SER A 125 2.43 22.42 6.91
N THR A 126 2.54 21.31 6.16
CA THR A 126 1.55 20.85 5.19
C THR A 126 1.10 19.43 5.51
N LYS A 127 -0.15 19.09 5.15
CA LYS A 127 -0.72 17.74 5.32
C LYS A 127 0.20 16.64 4.77
N SER A 128 0.64 16.75 3.53
CA SER A 128 1.53 15.74 2.91
C SER A 128 2.84 15.55 3.70
N ALA A 129 3.49 16.64 4.11
CA ALA A 129 4.73 16.58 4.88
C ALA A 129 4.51 15.96 6.26
N PHE A 130 3.41 16.31 6.93
CA PHE A 130 3.00 15.72 8.20
C PHE A 130 2.80 14.21 8.06
N ILE A 131 2.02 13.77 7.06
CA ILE A 131 1.76 12.34 6.81
C ILE A 131 3.07 11.60 6.54
N HIS A 132 3.91 12.15 5.67
CA HIS A 132 5.20 11.54 5.35
C HIS A 132 6.09 11.39 6.60
N ASN A 133 6.18 12.43 7.42
CA ASN A 133 6.97 12.39 8.66
C ASN A 133 6.38 11.43 9.68
N ALA A 134 5.05 11.38 9.81
CA ALA A 134 4.36 10.46 10.70
C ALA A 134 4.60 9.00 10.30
N VAL A 135 4.34 8.67 9.04
CA VAL A 135 4.55 7.33 8.48
C VAL A 135 6.02 6.92 8.60
N ASN A 136 6.98 7.83 8.36
CA ASN A 136 8.41 7.51 8.47
C ASN A 136 8.87 7.31 9.92
N ALA A 137 8.37 8.12 10.87
CA ALA A 137 8.71 7.94 12.27
C ALA A 137 8.17 6.62 12.82
N LEU A 138 6.97 6.22 12.39
CA LEU A 138 6.38 4.92 12.70
C LEU A 138 7.14 3.78 12.03
N LYS A 139 7.48 3.91 10.75
CA LYS A 139 8.35 2.96 10.02
C LYS A 139 9.67 2.74 10.75
N ARG A 140 10.29 3.80 11.29
CA ARG A 140 11.54 3.69 12.06
C ARG A 140 11.35 2.87 13.34
N ASN A 141 10.30 3.15 14.10
CA ASN A 141 10.00 2.41 15.33
C ASN A 141 9.65 0.94 15.06
N ILE A 142 8.82 0.67 14.05
CA ILE A 142 8.54 -0.68 13.54
C ILE A 142 9.86 -1.38 13.19
N SER A 143 10.73 -0.69 12.46
CA SER A 143 12.03 -1.25 12.05
C SER A 143 12.91 -1.59 13.24
N GLU A 144 13.00 -0.72 14.25
CA GLU A 144 13.76 -0.98 15.48
C GLU A 144 13.22 -2.21 16.24
N HIS A 145 11.89 -2.33 16.34
CA HIS A 145 11.25 -3.49 16.97
C HIS A 145 11.50 -4.79 16.19
N LEU A 146 11.32 -4.74 14.87
CA LEU A 146 11.54 -5.88 13.99
C LEU A 146 13.00 -6.30 13.94
N ILE A 147 13.95 -5.37 14.00
CA ILE A 147 15.37 -5.71 14.14
C ILE A 147 15.57 -6.57 15.39
N LYS A 148 14.92 -6.26 16.51
CA LYS A 148 15.04 -7.08 17.73
C LYS A 148 14.48 -8.49 17.52
N ILE A 149 13.26 -8.62 17.00
CA ILE A 149 12.62 -9.91 16.70
C ILE A 149 13.47 -10.73 15.71
N PHE A 150 13.85 -10.11 14.60
CA PHE A 150 14.60 -10.79 13.54
C PHE A 150 16.05 -11.03 13.90
N GLN A 151 16.69 -10.23 14.78
CA GLN A 151 18.02 -10.56 15.28
C GLN A 151 18.01 -11.87 16.07
N ASP A 152 16.97 -12.12 16.86
CA ASP A 152 16.86 -13.36 17.63
C ASP A 152 16.60 -14.55 16.70
N ILE A 153 15.73 -14.37 15.70
CA ILE A 153 15.51 -15.36 14.63
C ILE A 153 16.79 -15.61 13.81
N LEU A 154 17.53 -14.57 13.43
CA LEU A 154 18.75 -14.67 12.62
C LEU A 154 19.94 -15.28 13.37
N LYS A 155 20.02 -15.10 14.70
CA LYS A 155 21.00 -15.82 15.54
C LYS A 155 20.77 -17.32 15.50
N ASP A 156 19.50 -17.77 15.53
CA ASP A 156 19.15 -19.19 15.38
C ASP A 156 19.59 -19.75 14.01
N PHE A 157 19.69 -18.90 12.99
CA PHE A 157 20.07 -19.28 11.63
C PHE A 157 21.59 -19.35 11.34
N ARG A 158 22.47 -19.05 12.31
CA ARG A 158 23.95 -19.08 12.14
C ARG A 158 24.46 -18.29 10.92
N ILE A 159 23.84 -17.16 10.58
CA ILE A 159 24.37 -16.25 9.56
C ILE A 159 25.57 -15.52 10.17
N ASN A 160 26.76 -16.12 10.03
CA ASN A 160 27.96 -15.81 10.81
C ASN A 160 28.74 -14.55 10.36
N GLY A 161 28.08 -13.53 9.83
CA GLY A 161 28.72 -12.29 9.39
C GLY A 161 27.95 -11.04 9.82
N PRO A 162 28.49 -10.16 10.68
CA PRO A 162 27.80 -8.94 11.13
C PRO A 162 27.40 -8.01 9.96
N THR A 163 28.14 -8.06 8.84
CA THR A 163 27.89 -7.27 7.62
C THR A 163 26.87 -7.88 6.65
N GLN A 164 26.68 -9.20 6.65
CA GLN A 164 25.69 -9.84 5.76
C GLN A 164 24.29 -9.82 6.38
N SER A 165 24.20 -10.02 7.69
CA SER A 165 22.95 -9.94 8.45
C SER A 165 22.38 -8.53 8.46
N SER A 166 23.22 -7.48 8.55
CA SER A 166 22.74 -6.09 8.50
C SER A 166 22.14 -5.73 7.13
N LYS A 167 22.78 -6.15 6.04
CA LYS A 167 22.29 -5.90 4.68
C LYS A 167 20.99 -6.65 4.37
N ALA A 168 20.87 -7.89 4.85
CA ALA A 168 19.63 -8.67 4.74
C ALA A 168 18.48 -8.02 5.51
N LEU A 169 18.74 -7.55 6.74
CA LEU A 169 17.78 -6.80 7.54
C LEU A 169 17.36 -5.50 6.86
N GLU A 170 18.31 -4.71 6.35
CA GLU A 170 18.00 -3.50 5.59
C GLU A 170 17.12 -3.79 4.37
N MET A 171 17.39 -4.88 3.65
CA MET A 171 16.56 -5.30 2.52
C MET A 171 15.14 -5.67 2.94
N LEU A 172 14.95 -6.43 4.03
CA LEU A 172 13.63 -6.78 4.55
C LEU A 172 12.85 -5.53 5.00
N LEU A 173 13.50 -4.64 5.73
CA LEU A 173 12.90 -3.42 6.29
C LEU A 173 12.56 -2.38 5.21
N LYS A 174 13.30 -2.37 4.09
CA LYS A 174 13.01 -1.47 2.96
C LYS A 174 11.62 -1.72 2.37
N ASN A 175 11.12 -2.95 2.42
CA ASN A 175 9.84 -3.34 1.83
C ASN A 175 8.63 -3.10 2.76
N ILE A 176 8.88 -2.74 4.02
CA ILE A 176 7.84 -2.27 4.94
C ILE A 176 7.52 -0.82 4.58
N GLU A 177 6.78 -0.65 3.49
CA GLU A 177 6.15 0.62 3.12
C GLU A 177 4.65 0.45 3.21
N ALA A 178 3.91 1.53 3.48
CA ALA A 178 2.47 1.52 3.25
C ALA A 178 2.24 1.21 1.76
N SER A 179 1.54 0.12 1.44
CA SER A 179 1.23 -0.20 0.05
C SER A 179 -0.20 -0.66 -0.05
N GLY A 180 -1.04 0.14 -0.69
CA GLY A 180 -2.47 -0.11 -0.77
C GLY A 180 -3.24 1.04 -1.38
N LEU A 181 -4.53 0.81 -1.55
CA LEU A 181 -5.47 1.77 -2.12
C LEU A 181 -5.76 2.86 -1.09
N ILE A 182 -5.44 4.11 -1.43
CA ILE A 182 -5.74 5.28 -0.58
C ILE A 182 -7.13 5.82 -0.91
N LYS A 183 -7.41 6.00 -2.21
CA LYS A 183 -8.63 6.64 -2.67
C LYS A 183 -9.05 6.08 -4.03
N TYR A 184 -10.34 6.02 -4.28
CA TYR A 184 -10.92 5.61 -5.55
C TYR A 184 -11.98 6.61 -5.99
N GLU A 185 -12.03 6.92 -7.28
CA GLU A 185 -13.18 7.61 -7.88
C GLU A 185 -13.60 6.93 -9.18
N HIS A 186 -14.91 6.77 -9.34
CA HIS A 186 -15.56 6.39 -10.59
C HIS A 186 -16.01 7.64 -11.34
N TRP A 187 -15.52 7.84 -12.56
CA TRP A 187 -15.96 8.95 -13.42
C TRP A 187 -17.10 8.53 -14.36
N GLY A 188 -17.73 7.37 -14.12
CA GLY A 188 -18.82 6.89 -14.95
C GLY A 188 -18.41 6.36 -16.32
N LEU A 189 -19.43 6.08 -17.13
CA LEU A 189 -19.30 5.63 -18.51
C LEU A 189 -19.10 6.85 -19.41
N LEU A 190 -17.93 6.98 -20.02
CA LEU A 190 -17.61 8.09 -20.93
C LEU A 190 -17.28 7.58 -22.33
N ASP A 191 -17.70 8.34 -23.34
CA ASP A 191 -17.39 8.07 -24.73
C ASP A 191 -15.91 8.29 -25.03
N PHE A 192 -15.33 7.40 -25.82
CA PHE A 192 -13.97 7.54 -26.30
C PHE A 192 -13.91 8.56 -27.44
N ALA A 193 -12.79 9.29 -27.53
CA ALA A 193 -12.51 10.14 -28.68
C ALA A 193 -12.45 9.37 -30.02
N TYR A 194 -12.13 8.07 -29.97
CA TYR A 194 -12.14 7.15 -31.10
C TYR A 194 -12.47 5.73 -30.63
N HIS A 195 -12.98 4.90 -31.54
CA HIS A 195 -13.35 3.52 -31.23
C HIS A 195 -12.10 2.72 -30.86
N LYS A 196 -12.14 2.02 -29.73
CA LYS A 196 -11.06 1.14 -29.28
C LYS A 196 -11.60 -0.24 -29.01
N ASN A 197 -10.96 -1.28 -29.56
CA ASN A 197 -11.43 -2.68 -29.44
C ASN A 197 -12.92 -2.86 -29.79
N LYS A 198 -13.42 -2.12 -30.80
CA LYS A 198 -14.84 -2.04 -31.23
C LYS A 198 -15.81 -1.43 -30.20
N MET A 199 -15.33 -0.94 -29.07
CA MET A 199 -16.12 -0.23 -28.07
C MET A 199 -16.11 1.29 -28.36
N LYS A 200 -17.20 1.97 -28.00
CA LYS A 200 -17.39 3.42 -28.18
C LYS A 200 -17.22 4.20 -26.88
N SER A 201 -17.42 3.54 -25.75
CA SER A 201 -17.26 4.10 -24.42
C SER A 201 -16.62 3.08 -23.47
N GLY A 202 -16.36 3.49 -22.24
CA GLY A 202 -15.87 2.63 -21.17
C GLY A 202 -15.97 3.33 -19.81
N HIS A 203 -15.89 2.56 -18.73
CA HIS A 203 -15.94 3.13 -17.38
C HIS A 203 -14.59 3.69 -17.01
N TYR A 204 -14.53 5.00 -16.78
CA TYR A 204 -13.30 5.66 -16.37
C TYR A 204 -13.18 5.62 -14.85
N CYS A 205 -12.04 5.14 -14.37
CA CYS A 205 -11.75 4.95 -12.97
C CYS A 205 -10.39 5.52 -12.63
N ILE A 206 -10.26 6.12 -11.45
CA ILE A 206 -8.98 6.52 -10.88
C ILE A 206 -8.78 5.88 -9.52
N MET A 207 -7.63 5.26 -9.32
CA MET A 207 -7.18 4.70 -8.06
C MET A 207 -5.93 5.45 -7.61
N CYS A 208 -5.96 6.06 -6.43
CA CYS A 208 -4.78 6.62 -5.79
C CYS A 208 -4.16 5.54 -4.92
N ILE A 209 -2.96 5.11 -5.27
CA ILE A 209 -2.29 3.96 -4.65
C ILE A 209 -0.96 4.43 -4.08
N SER A 210 -0.67 4.04 -2.83
CA SER A 210 0.70 4.04 -2.33
C SER A 210 1.33 2.70 -2.65
N SER A 211 2.53 2.65 -3.21
CA SER A 211 3.21 1.38 -3.50
C SER A 211 4.69 1.55 -3.76
N THR A 212 5.48 0.47 -3.66
CA THR A 212 6.86 0.45 -4.17
C THR A 212 6.86 0.15 -5.67
N ALA A 213 7.95 0.51 -6.36
CA ALA A 213 8.08 0.28 -7.80
C ALA A 213 7.91 -1.21 -8.18
N SER A 214 8.51 -2.13 -7.42
CA SER A 214 8.43 -3.57 -7.70
C SER A 214 7.01 -4.13 -7.58
N ILE A 215 6.22 -3.63 -6.61
CA ILE A 215 4.83 -4.03 -6.43
C ILE A 215 3.99 -3.47 -7.58
N LEU A 216 4.23 -2.20 -7.95
CA LEU A 216 3.50 -1.57 -9.05
C LEU A 216 3.76 -2.28 -10.40
N ASP A 217 5.01 -2.70 -10.66
CA ASP A 217 5.36 -3.42 -11.90
C ASP A 217 4.58 -4.73 -12.03
N GLU A 218 4.52 -5.51 -10.95
CA GLU A 218 3.74 -6.75 -10.93
C GLU A 218 2.23 -6.47 -10.99
N PHE A 219 1.76 -5.39 -10.37
CA PHE A 219 0.36 -4.96 -10.48
C PHE A 219 0.00 -4.60 -11.92
N MET A 220 0.83 -3.81 -12.61
CA MET A 220 0.66 -3.49 -14.03
C MET A 220 0.67 -4.74 -14.91
N ARG A 221 1.51 -5.73 -14.58
CA ARG A 221 1.54 -7.02 -15.29
C ARG A 221 0.19 -7.74 -15.15
N ARG A 222 -0.39 -7.81 -13.95
CA ARG A 222 -1.72 -8.41 -13.74
C ARG A 222 -2.83 -7.60 -14.42
N MET A 223 -2.75 -6.27 -14.38
CA MET A 223 -3.69 -5.37 -15.06
C MET A 223 -3.70 -5.54 -16.58
N LYS A 224 -2.54 -5.81 -17.19
CA LYS A 224 -2.44 -6.11 -18.62
C LYS A 224 -3.12 -7.42 -19.01
N LEU A 225 -3.19 -8.37 -18.09
CA LEU A 225 -3.84 -9.67 -18.29
C LEU A 225 -5.34 -9.63 -17.99
N ASN A 226 -5.83 -8.58 -17.35
CA ASN A 226 -7.25 -8.44 -17.02
C ASN A 226 -8.04 -8.05 -18.28
N GLU A 227 -8.88 -8.96 -18.75
CA GLU A 227 -9.71 -8.77 -19.96
C GLU A 227 -10.74 -7.65 -19.78
N ASN A 228 -11.19 -7.39 -18.55
CA ASN A 228 -12.15 -6.33 -18.23
C ASN A 228 -11.55 -4.93 -18.30
N VAL A 229 -10.22 -4.80 -18.46
CA VAL A 229 -9.51 -3.53 -18.53
C VAL A 229 -9.05 -3.24 -19.95
N ILE A 230 -9.57 -2.16 -20.54
CA ILE A 230 -9.25 -1.72 -21.90
C ILE A 230 -7.91 -0.98 -21.96
N ARG A 231 -7.62 -0.17 -20.94
CA ARG A 231 -6.39 0.63 -20.83
C ARG A 231 -6.14 0.91 -19.35
N HIS A 232 -4.88 0.98 -18.98
CA HIS A 232 -4.45 1.58 -17.72
C HIS A 232 -3.29 2.56 -18.00
N PHE A 233 -3.16 3.56 -17.14
CA PHE A 233 -2.13 4.59 -17.20
C PHE A 233 -1.73 4.97 -15.77
N PRO A 234 -0.58 4.48 -15.28
CA PRO A 234 -0.03 4.87 -14.00
C PRO A 234 0.81 6.14 -14.13
N VAL A 235 0.61 7.09 -13.22
CA VAL A 235 1.42 8.30 -13.10
C VAL A 235 1.94 8.39 -11.67
N GLN A 236 3.25 8.56 -11.51
CA GLN A 236 3.82 8.87 -10.21
C GLN A 236 3.56 10.33 -9.88
N VAL A 237 3.07 10.60 -8.67
CA VAL A 237 2.74 11.95 -8.20
C VAL A 237 3.41 12.24 -6.86
N ASP A 238 3.65 13.52 -6.59
CA ASP A 238 4.19 13.96 -5.30
C ASP A 238 3.11 14.08 -4.21
N LYS A 239 1.87 14.36 -4.62
CA LYS A 239 0.70 14.56 -3.74
C LYS A 239 -0.54 14.00 -4.43
N ILE A 240 -1.42 13.34 -3.67
CA ILE A 240 -2.76 12.96 -4.14
C ILE A 240 -3.65 14.20 -4.14
N PHE A 241 -4.48 14.34 -5.18
CA PHE A 241 -5.44 15.43 -5.29
C PHE A 241 -6.50 15.43 -4.18
N GLU A 242 -6.93 16.63 -3.80
CA GLU A 242 -7.82 16.84 -2.67
C GLU A 242 -9.28 16.94 -3.07
N GLY A 243 -10.18 16.64 -2.13
CA GLY A 243 -11.62 16.68 -2.38
C GLY A 243 -12.02 15.66 -3.44
N LYS A 244 -12.82 16.07 -4.41
CA LYS A 244 -13.22 15.27 -5.58
C LYS A 244 -12.45 15.73 -6.81
N SER A 245 -12.17 14.82 -7.76
CA SER A 245 -11.53 15.24 -9.01
C SER A 245 -12.40 16.22 -9.80
N HIS A 246 -11.77 16.96 -10.71
CA HIS A 246 -12.48 17.83 -11.63
C HIS A 246 -13.58 17.09 -12.41
N MET A 247 -13.31 15.86 -12.83
CA MET A 247 -14.28 15.02 -13.54
C MET A 247 -15.51 14.73 -12.69
N MET A 248 -15.32 14.36 -11.43
CA MET A 248 -16.41 14.07 -10.51
C MET A 248 -17.21 15.34 -10.17
N ASN A 249 -16.55 16.48 -9.97
CA ASN A 249 -17.24 17.76 -9.73
C ASN A 249 -18.10 18.17 -10.91
N LYS A 250 -17.56 18.06 -12.14
CA LYS A 250 -18.29 18.35 -13.36
C LYS A 250 -19.56 17.49 -13.48
N GLN A 251 -19.49 16.21 -13.15
CA GLN A 251 -20.65 15.31 -13.18
C GLN A 251 -21.72 15.70 -12.15
N ILE A 252 -21.31 16.12 -10.95
CA ILE A 252 -22.24 16.57 -9.91
C ILE A 252 -22.96 17.85 -10.34
N GLU A 253 -22.24 18.78 -10.96
CA GLU A 253 -22.81 20.01 -11.52
C GLU A 253 -23.82 19.69 -12.64
N GLU A 254 -23.48 18.81 -13.57
CA GLU A 254 -24.35 18.37 -14.66
C GLU A 254 -25.61 17.62 -14.16
N GLN A 255 -25.52 16.89 -13.04
CA GLN A 255 -26.67 16.21 -12.43
C GLN A 255 -27.57 17.14 -11.60
N SER A 256 -27.05 18.29 -11.17
CA SER A 256 -27.79 19.26 -10.34
C SER A 256 -28.49 20.35 -11.15
N ALA A 257 -28.20 20.44 -12.45
CA ALA A 257 -28.76 21.39 -13.41
C ALA A 257 -29.97 20.80 -14.16
#